data_AF-U4VBG7-F1
#
_entry.id   AF-U4VBG7-F1
#
_cell.length_a   1.000
_cell.length_b   1.000
_cell.length_c   1.000
_cell.angle_alpha   90.00
_cell.angle_beta   90.00
_cell.angle_gamma   90.00
#
_symmetry.space_group_name_H-M   'P 1'
#
loop_
_entity.id
_entity.type
_entity.pdbx_description
1 polymer ?
#
loop_
_entity_poly.entity_id
_entity_poly.type
_entity_poly.pdbx_seq_one_letter_code
_entity_poly.pdbx_strand_id
1 'polypeptide(L)'
;MLDTPDRLNAMIRFYGSSTRMAKMGILQVMHHGAKSSWHPGIAERLCPVASIICSEPTDNRYRHPHAEVLRDFWSHGAIQVDSVGRMRMDLDIYI
;
A
#
# COMPACT_ATOMS: atom_id res chain seq x y z
N MET A 1 -3.15 -10.29 4.39
CA MET A 1 -4.17 -9.26 4.11
C MET A 1 -4.34 -8.38 5.34
N LEU A 2 -4.78 -7.14 5.15
CA LEU A 2 -5.10 -6.18 6.22
C LEU A 2 -6.58 -5.78 6.12
N ASP A 3 -7.44 -6.77 5.99
CA ASP A 3 -8.91 -6.69 5.84
C ASP A 3 -9.66 -6.39 7.15
N THR A 4 -8.94 -6.32 8.28
CA THR A 4 -9.52 -5.90 9.58
C THR A 4 -8.56 -4.99 10.36
N PRO A 5 -9.08 -4.11 11.23
CA PRO A 5 -8.26 -3.33 12.15
C PRO A 5 -7.37 -4.18 13.05
N ASP A 6 -7.84 -5.36 13.49
CA ASP A 6 -7.06 -6.26 14.34
C ASP A 6 -5.84 -6.83 13.63
N ARG A 7 -5.95 -7.14 12.33
CA ARG A 7 -4.81 -7.58 11.52
C ARG A 7 -3.77 -6.47 11.35
N LEU A 8 -4.21 -5.23 11.15
CA LEU A 8 -3.32 -4.07 11.11
C LEU A 8 -2.63 -3.84 12.45
N ASN A 9 -3.38 -3.92 13.56
CA ASN A 9 -2.83 -3.79 14.90
C ASN A 9 -1.83 -4.90 15.23
N ALA A 10 -2.13 -6.15 14.85
CA ALA A 10 -1.23 -7.28 15.01
C ALA A 10 0.06 -7.09 14.19
N MET A 11 -0.06 -6.62 12.95
CA MET A 11 1.09 -6.30 12.09
C MET A 11 1.98 -5.22 12.72
N ILE A 12 1.38 -4.11 13.18
CA ILE A 12 2.11 -3.02 13.84
C ILE A 12 2.82 -3.52 15.08
N ARG A 13 2.17 -4.33 15.92
CA ARG A 13 2.80 -4.93 17.11
C ARG A 13 3.95 -5.86 16.75
N PHE A 14 3.77 -6.69 15.72
CA PHE A 14 4.75 -7.68 15.29
C PHE A 14 6.05 -7.03 14.80
N TYR A 15 5.97 -5.99 13.98
CA TYR A 15 7.16 -5.30 13.48
C TYR A 15 7.87 -4.43 14.54
N GLY A 16 7.42 -4.43 15.79
CA GLY A 16 8.03 -3.73 16.91
C GLY A 16 7.48 -2.33 17.10
N SER A 17 8.03 -1.59 18.08
CA SER A 17 7.53 -0.30 18.55
C SER A 17 7.20 0.68 17.42
N SER A 18 6.40 1.71 17.73
CA SER A 18 6.03 2.80 16.82
C SER A 18 7.21 3.34 16.00
N THR A 19 8.45 3.24 16.49
CA THR A 19 9.66 3.69 15.76
C THR A 19 9.99 2.94 14.48
N ARG A 20 9.79 1.60 14.38
CA ARG A 20 10.09 0.88 13.12
C ARG A 20 8.99 1.11 12.10
N MET A 21 7.74 1.08 12.55
CA MET A 21 6.60 1.40 11.68
C MET A 21 6.59 2.86 11.24
N ALA A 22 7.00 3.81 12.09
CA ALA A 22 7.11 5.23 11.75
C ALA A 22 8.27 5.54 10.79
N LYS A 23 9.18 4.59 10.55
CA LYS A 23 10.27 4.70 9.56
C LYS A 23 9.89 4.08 8.22
N MET A 24 8.68 3.53 8.08
CA MET A 24 8.24 2.94 6.83
C MET A 24 8.02 4.05 5.78
N GLY A 25 8.76 3.99 4.68
CA GLY A 25 8.61 4.93 3.57
C GLY A 25 7.68 4.41 2.47
N ILE A 26 7.85 3.15 2.05
CA ILE A 26 7.14 2.58 0.91
C ILE A 26 6.31 1.38 1.38
N LEU A 27 5.03 1.38 1.02
CA LEU A 27 4.10 0.28 1.28
C LEU A 27 3.70 -0.37 -0.04
N GLN A 28 3.81 -1.69 -0.13
CA GLN A 28 3.09 -2.43 -1.17
C GLN A 28 1.66 -2.71 -0.69
N VAL A 29 0.66 -2.22 -1.42
CA VAL A 29 -0.76 -2.38 -1.09
C VAL A 29 -1.17 -3.84 -1.25
N MET A 30 -1.95 -4.33 -0.30
CA MET A 30 -2.36 -5.73 -0.21
C MET A 30 -3.11 -6.19 -1.47
N HIS A 31 -2.73 -7.37 -1.97
CA HIS A 31 -3.42 -8.10 -3.02
C HIS A 31 -3.89 -7.21 -4.19
N HIS A 32 -2.95 -6.55 -4.85
CA HIS A 32 -3.23 -5.75 -6.04
C HIS A 32 -4.23 -4.58 -5.82
N GLY A 33 -4.58 -4.26 -4.57
CA GLY A 33 -5.66 -3.31 -4.26
C GLY A 33 -7.05 -3.95 -4.23
N ALA A 34 -7.17 -5.22 -3.82
CA ALA A 34 -8.46 -5.87 -3.64
C ALA A 34 -9.17 -5.43 -2.35
N LYS A 35 -10.45 -5.07 -2.48
CA LYS A 35 -11.30 -4.70 -1.34
C LYS A 35 -11.44 -5.78 -0.28
N SER A 36 -11.36 -7.06 -0.65
CA SER A 36 -11.41 -8.19 0.29
C SER A 36 -10.14 -8.34 1.12
N SER A 37 -9.09 -7.56 0.83
CA SER A 37 -7.78 -7.63 1.48
C SER A 37 -7.40 -6.37 2.26
N TRP A 38 -8.34 -5.44 2.37
CA TRP A 38 -8.19 -4.08 2.89
C TRP A 38 -9.39 -3.70 3.77
N HIS A 39 -9.18 -2.74 4.68
CA HIS A 39 -10.25 -2.02 5.36
C HIS A 39 -9.94 -0.51 5.35
N PRO A 40 -10.94 0.37 5.52
CA PRO A 40 -10.75 1.82 5.49
C PRO A 40 -9.72 2.36 6.49
N GLY A 41 -8.89 3.33 6.06
CA GLY A 41 -7.99 4.09 6.93
C GLY A 41 -6.60 3.47 7.12
N ILE A 42 -6.21 2.46 6.33
CA ILE A 42 -4.87 1.86 6.43
C ILE A 42 -3.81 2.88 6.04
N ALA A 43 -4.03 3.61 4.94
CA ALA A 43 -3.08 4.60 4.45
C ALA A 43 -2.81 5.67 5.52
N GLU A 44 -3.87 6.21 6.12
CA GLU A 44 -3.78 7.20 7.19
C GLU A 44 -3.10 6.66 8.45
N ARG A 45 -3.30 5.37 8.76
CA ARG A 45 -2.68 4.77 9.94
C ARG A 45 -1.19 4.49 9.76
N LEU A 46 -0.77 4.23 8.53
CA LEU A 46 0.59 3.84 8.19
C LEU A 46 1.45 4.99 7.65
N CYS A 47 0.83 6.05 7.14
CA CYS A 47 1.44 7.24 6.55
C CYS A 47 2.61 6.94 5.59
N PRO A 48 2.45 6.05 4.58
CA PRO A 48 3.52 5.78 3.64
C PRO A 48 3.79 7.00 2.75
N VAL A 49 5.06 7.19 2.37
CA VAL A 49 5.47 8.16 1.34
C VAL A 49 4.98 7.70 -0.04
N ALA A 50 5.02 6.39 -0.31
CA ALA A 50 4.51 5.81 -1.54
C ALA A 50 3.77 4.50 -1.29
N SER A 51 2.65 4.31 -1.98
CA SER A 51 1.77 3.14 -1.88
C SER A 51 1.71 2.44 -3.24
N ILE A 52 2.41 1.31 -3.36
CA ILE A 52 2.58 0.58 -4.62
C ILE A 52 1.46 -0.43 -4.79
N ILE A 53 0.68 -0.24 -5.84
CA ILE A 53 -0.45 -1.08 -6.19
C ILE A 53 -0.06 -1.88 -7.43
N CYS A 54 0.46 -3.09 -7.23
CA CYS A 54 0.81 -3.98 -8.33
C CYS A 54 -0.47 -4.56 -8.93
N SER A 55 -0.97 -4.07 -10.06
CA SER A 55 -2.23 -4.54 -10.65
C SER A 55 -2.25 -4.29 -12.14
N GLU A 56 -2.56 -5.33 -12.90
CA GLU A 56 -2.57 -5.31 -14.36
C GLU A 56 -3.90 -4.73 -14.88
N PRO A 57 -3.91 -3.54 -15.52
CA PRO A 57 -5.15 -2.93 -16.03
C PRO A 57 -5.90 -3.80 -17.04
N THR A 58 -5.17 -4.69 -17.73
CA THR A 58 -5.75 -5.61 -18.70
C THR A 58 -6.39 -6.85 -18.05
N ASP A 59 -6.16 -7.10 -16.76
CA ASP A 59 -6.80 -8.19 -16.01
C ASP A 59 -8.25 -7.84 -15.62
N ASN A 60 -9.15 -8.18 -16.53
CA ASN A 60 -10.58 -7.94 -16.38
C ASN A 60 -11.30 -8.95 -15.46
N ARG A 61 -10.60 -9.97 -14.93
CA ARG A 61 -11.22 -11.00 -14.09
C ARG A 61 -11.63 -10.44 -12.73
N TYR A 62 -10.74 -9.64 -12.13
CA TYR A 62 -10.93 -9.09 -10.79
C TYR A 62 -10.95 -7.57 -10.74
N ARG A 63 -10.50 -6.90 -11.82
CA ARG A 63 -10.56 -5.44 -12.00
C ARG A 63 -9.94 -4.70 -10.82
N HIS A 64 -8.74 -5.13 -10.45
CA HIS A 64 -7.95 -4.49 -9.41
C HIS A 64 -7.15 -3.32 -10.00
N PRO A 65 -6.90 -2.24 -9.23
CA PRO A 65 -7.37 -2.03 -7.86
C PRO A 65 -8.85 -1.65 -7.81
N HIS A 66 -9.53 -2.01 -6.73
CA HIS A 66 -10.87 -1.49 -6.47
C HIS A 66 -10.80 0.00 -6.13
N ALA A 67 -11.74 0.79 -6.64
CA ALA A 67 -11.73 2.26 -6.53
C ALA A 67 -11.69 2.77 -5.08
N GLU A 68 -12.33 2.07 -4.14
CA GLU A 68 -12.29 2.39 -2.71
C GLU A 68 -10.91 2.21 -2.08
N VAL A 69 -10.18 1.17 -2.49
CA VAL A 69 -8.80 0.95 -2.03
C VAL A 69 -7.89 2.01 -2.64
N LEU A 70 -8.00 2.28 -3.94
CA LEU A 70 -7.24 3.34 -4.60
C LEU A 70 -7.47 4.70 -3.92
N ARG A 71 -8.71 5.00 -3.53
CA ARG A 71 -9.06 6.24 -2.84
C ARG A 71 -8.41 6.37 -1.46
N ASP A 72 -8.35 5.28 -0.69
CA ASP A 72 -7.71 5.29 0.64
C ASP A 72 -6.24 5.70 0.55
N PHE A 73 -5.53 5.23 -0.48
CA PHE A 73 -4.10 5.50 -0.67
C PHE A 73 -3.80 6.73 -1.53
N TRP A 74 -4.81 7.40 -2.11
CA TRP A 74 -4.60 8.49 -3.09
C TRP A 74 -3.77 9.64 -2.53
N SER A 75 -4.03 10.07 -1.29
CA SER A 75 -3.27 11.11 -0.60
C SER A 75 -1.92 10.64 -0.05
N HIS A 76 -1.63 9.33 -0.14
CA HIS A 76 -0.45 8.66 0.43
C HIS A 76 0.38 7.98 -0.67
N GLY A 77 0.53 8.69 -1.80
CA GLY A 77 1.42 8.30 -2.91
C GLY A 77 1.01 7.03 -3.64
N ALA A 78 -0.29 6.83 -3.88
CA ALA A 78 -0.78 5.70 -4.68
C ALA A 78 -0.17 5.68 -6.08
N ILE A 79 0.55 4.61 -6.41
CA ILE A 79 1.15 4.38 -7.71
C ILE A 79 0.74 2.98 -8.16
N GLN A 80 -0.03 2.90 -9.25
CA GLN A 80 -0.31 1.64 -9.91
C GLN A 80 0.88 1.23 -10.78
N VAL A 81 1.35 0.00 -10.61
CA VAL A 81 2.39 -0.62 -11.43
C VAL A 81 1.86 -1.92 -12.04
N ASP A 82 2.32 -2.26 -13.23
CA ASP A 82 1.81 -3.39 -14.02
C ASP A 82 2.95 -4.05 -14.83
N SER A 83 2.62 -4.86 -15.83
CA SER A 83 3.63 -5.52 -16.67
C SER A 83 4.49 -4.57 -17.50
N VAL A 84 4.08 -3.30 -17.65
CA VAL A 84 4.74 -2.26 -18.45
C VAL A 84 5.16 -1.07 -17.57
N GLY A 85 4.22 -0.53 -16.80
CA GLY A 85 4.37 0.59 -15.89
C GLY A 85 5.11 0.20 -14.62
N ARG A 86 6.11 1.02 -14.24
CA ARG A 86 6.96 0.79 -13.06
C ARG A 86 7.07 2.04 -12.20
N MET A 87 7.29 1.83 -10.90
CA MET A 87 7.81 2.87 -10.04
C MET A 87 9.31 3.04 -10.31
N ARG A 88 9.76 4.27 -10.56
CA ARG A 88 11.18 4.63 -10.59
C ARG A 88 11.46 5.61 -9.47
N MET A 89 12.54 5.37 -8.73
CA MET A 89 13.05 6.28 -7.71
C MET A 89 14.53 6.51 -7.99
N ASP A 90 14.93 7.77 -8.03
CA ASP A 90 16.34 8.17 -8.04
C ASP A 90 16.68 8.63 -6.62
N LEU A 91 17.77 8.10 -6.05
CA LEU A 91 18.16 8.34 -4.66
C LEU A 91 19.58 8.89 -4.62
N ASP A 92 19.72 10.12 -4.15
CA ASP A 92 21.02 10.71 -3.84
C ASP A 92 21.31 10.52 -2.35
N ILE A 93 22.32 9.69 -2.05
CA ILE A 93 22.77 9.43 -0.69
C ILE A 93 23.99 10.30 -0.42
N TYR A 94 23.86 11.22 0.52
CA TYR A 94 24.97 11.98 1.07
C TYR A 94 25.30 11.41 2.45
N ILE A 95 26.52 10.91 2.60
CA ILE A 95 27.08 10.34 3.83
C ILE A 95 28.30 11.13 4.25
#